data_AF-A0A3B1D286-F1
#
_entry.id   AF-A0A3B1D286-F1
#
_cell.length_a   1.000
_cell.length_b   1.000
_cell.length_c   1.000
_cell.angle_alpha   90.00
_cell.angle_beta   90.00
_cell.angle_gamma   90.00
#
_symmetry.space_group_name_H-M   'P 1'
#
loop_
_entity.id
_entity.type
_entity.pdbx_description
1 polymer ?
#
loop_
_entity_poly.entity_id
_entity_poly.type
_entity_poly.pdbx_seq_one_letter_code
_entity_poly.pdbx_strand_id
1 'polypeptide(L)'
;MSMSPIRSMFAVAGLCVCTAAAAAQHDGHKAHAPQAATPHTAEAVPYMADTCPISGQPLGSMGAPVVREYDGREVRFCCKSCIKKFENAGKDGWKKLDAIMIEDQLPFYPVSTCLVSGEPLVEDGEDIAVDRIYNGRLVRFCCKSCVKDFLKNPEPTMMMLDAAVIAQQGKHYPLKTCVVSGEELGGMGEPYELVVGNRLVRLCCDGCEKKLLADPVKYLEPLNAAWEAQGMPAMLTKAPAIKGHEMMDSPMKDMKKKKSGHDDHADHDH
;
A
#
# COMPACT_ATOMS: atom_id res chain seq x y z
N MET A 1 54.70 84.80 -3.63
CA MET A 1 53.83 84.00 -4.52
C MET A 1 52.78 83.34 -3.62
N SER A 2 51.79 84.05 -3.09
CA SER A 2 50.49 84.41 -3.71
C SER A 2 49.96 83.37 -4.70
N MET A 3 48.90 82.67 -4.32
CA MET A 3 47.76 82.33 -5.18
C MET A 3 46.61 81.71 -4.36
N SER A 4 45.55 82.50 -4.19
CA SER A 4 44.14 82.06 -4.15
C SER A 4 43.78 81.34 -5.47
N PRO A 5 42.62 80.62 -5.66
CA PRO A 5 41.30 81.02 -5.15
C PRO A 5 40.19 79.96 -4.88
N ILE A 6 39.13 80.48 -4.23
CA ILE A 6 37.68 80.28 -4.45
C ILE A 6 37.02 78.95 -4.01
N ARG A 7 36.26 79.10 -2.92
CA ARG A 7 35.11 78.32 -2.48
C ARG A 7 34.01 78.32 -3.56
N SER A 8 33.41 77.17 -3.82
CA SER A 8 32.04 77.12 -4.35
C SER A 8 31.24 76.10 -3.56
N MET A 9 30.16 76.58 -2.95
CA MET A 9 29.22 75.84 -2.11
C MET A 9 28.28 75.04 -3.00
N PHE A 10 28.09 73.76 -2.70
CA PHE A 10 26.86 73.04 -3.03
C PHE A 10 26.49 72.17 -1.84
N ALA A 11 25.44 72.59 -1.14
CA ALA A 11 24.73 71.79 -0.16
C ALA A 11 23.69 70.95 -0.93
N VAL A 12 23.78 69.63 -0.82
CA VAL A 12 22.68 68.73 -1.12
C VAL A 12 22.49 67.83 0.09
N ALA A 13 21.34 68.01 0.73
CA ALA A 13 20.92 67.33 1.94
C ALA A 13 20.80 65.82 1.71
N GLY A 14 21.32 65.06 2.66
CA GLY A 14 21.23 63.61 2.69
C GLY A 14 19.82 63.14 2.97
N LEU A 15 19.35 62.20 2.15
CA LEU A 15 18.29 61.27 2.49
C LEU A 15 18.94 59.91 2.73
N CYS A 16 19.03 59.55 4.00
CA CYS A 16 19.49 58.25 4.46
C CYS A 16 18.35 57.25 4.24
N VAL A 17 18.54 56.29 3.35
CA VAL A 17 17.67 55.11 3.24
C VAL A 17 18.52 53.88 3.55
N CYS A 18 18.16 53.24 4.65
CA CYS A 18 18.81 52.09 5.24
C CYS A 18 18.78 50.88 4.29
N THR A 19 19.90 50.18 4.22
CA THR A 19 20.09 48.87 3.60
C THR A 19 19.29 47.77 4.29
N ALA A 20 18.70 46.85 3.52
CA ALA A 20 18.62 45.43 3.86
C ALA A 20 18.39 44.58 2.60
N ALA A 21 19.26 43.59 2.41
CA ALA A 21 19.20 42.60 1.34
C ALA A 21 18.31 41.41 1.71
N ALA A 22 17.76 40.77 0.67
CA ALA A 22 17.36 39.36 0.55
C ALA A 22 16.29 38.80 1.51
N ALA A 23 15.17 38.34 0.93
CA ALA A 23 14.83 36.92 0.85
C ALA A 23 13.50 36.74 0.10
N ALA A 24 13.52 35.92 -0.96
CA ALA A 24 12.32 35.33 -1.54
C ALA A 24 11.78 34.27 -0.56
N GLN A 25 10.46 34.25 -0.35
CA GLN A 25 9.74 33.17 0.33
C GLN A 25 8.57 32.79 -0.58
N HIS A 26 8.71 31.69 -1.32
CA HIS A 26 8.29 30.34 -0.95
C HIS A 26 6.78 30.16 -1.08
N ASP A 27 6.41 29.59 -2.23
CA ASP A 27 5.09 29.02 -2.52
C ASP A 27 4.67 28.06 -1.40
N GLY A 28 3.47 28.31 -0.88
CA GLY A 28 2.87 27.52 0.19
C GLY A 28 2.55 26.11 -0.27
N HIS A 29 3.41 25.15 0.07
CA HIS A 29 3.01 23.75 0.16
C HIS A 29 2.06 23.58 1.34
N LYS A 30 0.77 23.42 1.05
CA LYS A 30 -0.19 22.87 2.01
C LYS A 30 0.30 21.49 2.44
N ALA A 31 0.59 21.35 3.73
CA ALA A 31 0.84 20.06 4.34
C ALA A 31 -0.39 19.16 4.15
N HIS A 32 -0.21 18.04 3.46
CA HIS A 32 -1.22 16.99 3.42
C HIS A 32 -1.25 16.29 4.78
N ALA A 33 -2.44 16.22 5.39
CA ALA A 33 -2.68 15.45 6.61
C ALA A 33 -2.31 13.95 6.40
N PRO A 34 -1.94 13.22 7.46
CA PRO A 34 -1.63 11.80 7.37
C PRO A 34 -2.83 11.05 6.80
N GLN A 35 -2.65 10.50 5.60
CA GLN A 35 -3.65 9.63 4.98
C GLN A 35 -3.46 8.26 5.63
N ALA A 36 -4.43 7.88 6.48
CA ALA A 36 -4.56 6.48 6.88
C ALA A 36 -4.60 5.62 5.62
N ALA A 37 -3.90 4.48 5.63
CA ALA A 37 -3.90 3.51 4.55
C ALA A 37 -5.34 3.32 4.05
N THR A 38 -5.63 3.84 2.86
CA THR A 38 -6.95 3.72 2.27
C THR A 38 -7.13 2.26 1.87
N PRO A 39 -8.14 1.55 2.40
CA PRO A 39 -8.47 0.22 1.90
C PRO A 39 -8.93 0.42 0.45
N HIS A 40 -8.06 0.05 -0.48
CA HIS A 40 -8.38 0.13 -1.89
C HIS A 40 -9.28 -1.02 -2.26
N THR A 41 -10.57 -0.73 -2.27
CA THR A 41 -11.53 -1.31 -3.21
C THR A 41 -11.12 -0.87 -4.64
N ALA A 42 -9.98 -1.36 -5.12
CA ALA A 42 -9.53 -1.08 -6.48
C ALA A 42 -10.54 -1.66 -7.47
N GLU A 43 -11.10 -0.82 -8.34
CA GLU A 43 -12.11 -1.16 -9.36
C GLU A 43 -11.61 -2.20 -10.40
N ALA A 44 -10.32 -2.52 -10.40
CA ALA A 44 -9.79 -3.74 -10.97
C ALA A 44 -8.74 -4.31 -10.01
N VAL A 45 -9.01 -5.49 -9.48
CA VAL A 45 -8.04 -6.20 -8.66
C VAL A 45 -6.89 -6.65 -9.56
N PRO A 46 -5.64 -6.25 -9.28
CA PRO A 46 -4.56 -6.57 -10.18
C PRO A 46 -4.17 -8.03 -10.10
N TYR A 47 -3.69 -8.57 -11.22
CA TYR A 47 -3.28 -9.97 -11.33
C TYR A 47 -1.95 -10.19 -10.59
N MET A 48 -1.99 -10.91 -9.47
CA MET A 48 -0.84 -11.09 -8.58
C MET A 48 0.04 -12.29 -8.91
N ALA A 49 -0.33 -13.11 -9.89
CA ALA A 49 0.51 -14.23 -10.31
C ALA A 49 1.49 -13.81 -11.42
N ASP A 50 2.69 -14.36 -11.35
CA ASP A 50 3.74 -14.20 -12.37
C ASP A 50 3.63 -15.23 -13.51
N THR A 51 2.74 -16.21 -13.37
CA THR A 51 2.53 -17.31 -14.31
C THR A 51 1.13 -17.29 -14.94
N CYS A 52 1.03 -17.88 -16.12
CA CYS A 52 -0.24 -18.09 -16.81
C CYS A 52 -1.04 -19.22 -16.13
N PRO A 53 -2.33 -19.04 -15.81
CA PRO A 53 -3.09 -20.02 -15.03
C PRO A 53 -3.47 -21.28 -15.83
N ILE A 54 -3.21 -21.26 -17.15
CA ILE A 54 -3.46 -22.39 -18.06
C ILE A 54 -2.20 -23.18 -18.37
N SER A 55 -1.11 -22.49 -18.72
CA SER A 55 0.12 -23.15 -19.15
C SER A 55 1.14 -23.32 -18.02
N GLY A 56 0.99 -22.60 -16.90
CA GLY A 56 2.00 -22.51 -15.83
C GLY A 56 3.28 -21.80 -16.25
N GLN A 57 3.38 -21.31 -17.50
CA GLN A 57 4.57 -20.61 -17.99
C GLN A 57 4.63 -19.19 -17.42
N PRO A 58 5.84 -18.64 -17.17
CA PRO A 58 6.00 -17.25 -16.78
C PRO A 58 5.35 -16.29 -17.78
N LEU A 59 4.65 -15.29 -17.29
CA LEU A 59 4.14 -14.20 -18.09
C LEU A 59 5.32 -13.44 -18.73
N GLY A 60 5.17 -13.04 -19.99
CA GLY A 60 6.27 -12.45 -20.77
C GLY A 60 7.05 -13.45 -21.63
N SER A 61 7.07 -14.74 -21.28
CA SER A 61 7.78 -15.79 -22.04
C SER A 61 7.28 -15.96 -23.49
N MET A 62 6.05 -15.56 -23.76
CA MET A 62 5.37 -15.66 -25.05
C MET A 62 5.06 -14.26 -25.64
N GLY A 63 5.79 -13.24 -25.19
CA GLY A 63 5.52 -11.83 -25.46
C GLY A 63 4.64 -11.18 -24.39
N ALA A 64 4.14 -9.98 -24.68
CA ALA A 64 3.31 -9.22 -23.75
C ALA A 64 2.08 -10.05 -23.31
N PRO A 65 1.81 -10.16 -21.99
CA PRO A 65 0.66 -10.88 -21.50
C PRO A 65 -0.65 -10.34 -22.08
N VAL A 66 -1.58 -11.25 -22.37
CA VAL A 66 -2.94 -10.89 -22.76
C VAL A 66 -3.76 -10.72 -21.50
N VAL A 67 -4.29 -9.51 -21.28
CA VAL A 67 -5.08 -9.15 -20.11
C VAL A 67 -6.57 -9.31 -20.41
N ARG A 68 -7.32 -9.90 -19.48
CA ARG A 68 -8.79 -9.98 -19.52
C ARG A 68 -9.35 -9.72 -18.15
N GLU A 69 -10.51 -9.09 -18.11
CA GLU A 69 -11.28 -8.92 -16.88
C GLU A 69 -12.41 -9.95 -16.85
N TYR A 70 -12.59 -10.58 -15.69
CA TYR A 70 -13.69 -11.47 -15.40
C TYR A 70 -14.23 -11.14 -14.00
N ASP A 71 -15.48 -10.73 -13.92
CA ASP A 71 -16.15 -10.43 -12.63
C ASP A 71 -15.34 -9.49 -11.72
N GLY A 72 -14.74 -8.43 -12.29
CA GLY A 72 -13.92 -7.45 -11.55
C GLY A 72 -12.51 -7.93 -11.18
N ARG A 73 -12.11 -9.13 -11.63
CA ARG A 73 -10.75 -9.66 -11.48
C ARG A 73 -9.99 -9.60 -12.78
N GLU A 74 -8.82 -9.00 -12.76
CA GLU A 74 -7.88 -9.12 -13.86
C GLU A 74 -7.30 -10.54 -13.91
N VAL A 75 -7.21 -11.12 -15.11
CA VAL A 75 -6.53 -12.39 -15.40
C VAL A 75 -5.58 -12.17 -16.58
N ARG A 76 -4.31 -12.53 -16.37
CA ARG A 76 -3.27 -12.42 -17.40
C ARG A 76 -2.93 -13.79 -17.97
N PHE A 77 -2.79 -13.84 -19.29
CA PHE A 77 -2.46 -15.05 -20.03
C PHE A 77 -1.19 -14.86 -20.84
N CYS A 78 -0.39 -15.92 -20.99
CA CYS A 78 0.79 -15.84 -21.86
C CYS A 78 0.42 -15.70 -23.35
N CYS A 79 -0.79 -16.13 -23.77
CA CYS A 79 -1.21 -16.02 -25.18
C CYS A 79 -2.74 -16.10 -25.35
N LYS A 80 -3.24 -15.70 -26.53
CA LYS A 80 -4.68 -15.66 -26.86
C LYS A 80 -5.36 -17.04 -26.79
N SER A 81 -4.64 -18.13 -27.01
CA SER A 81 -5.23 -19.48 -26.95
C SER A 81 -5.51 -19.93 -25.52
N CYS A 82 -4.78 -19.40 -24.53
CA CYS A 82 -5.02 -19.69 -23.11
C CYS A 82 -6.36 -19.10 -22.62
N ILE A 83 -6.83 -18.00 -23.20
CA ILE A 83 -8.15 -17.40 -22.89
C ILE A 83 -9.25 -18.44 -23.10
N LYS A 84 -9.34 -19.00 -24.31
CA LYS A 84 -10.38 -19.99 -24.64
C LYS A 84 -10.27 -21.23 -23.77
N LYS A 85 -9.05 -21.67 -23.45
CA LYS A 85 -8.82 -22.83 -22.56
C LYS A 85 -9.30 -22.54 -21.13
N PHE A 86 -9.11 -21.31 -20.64
CA PHE A 86 -9.59 -20.88 -19.33
C PHE A 86 -11.11 -20.79 -19.28
N GLU A 87 -11.72 -20.13 -20.26
CA GLU A 87 -13.18 -20.03 -20.37
C GLU A 87 -13.82 -21.43 -20.48
N ASN A 88 -13.23 -22.34 -21.26
CA ASN A 88 -13.70 -23.72 -21.39
C ASN A 88 -13.47 -24.58 -20.13
N ALA A 89 -12.44 -24.29 -19.33
CA ALA A 89 -12.17 -24.99 -18.08
C ALA A 89 -13.17 -24.61 -16.97
N GLY A 90 -13.88 -23.49 -17.13
CA GLY A 90 -14.86 -23.01 -16.16
C GLY A 90 -14.29 -22.97 -14.74
N LYS A 91 -14.96 -23.69 -13.82
CA LYS A 91 -14.58 -23.72 -12.40
C LYS A 91 -13.16 -24.24 -12.15
N ASP A 92 -12.65 -25.14 -12.99
CA ASP A 92 -11.32 -25.71 -12.77
C ASP A 92 -10.20 -24.76 -13.20
N GLY A 93 -10.45 -23.87 -14.16
CA GLY A 93 -9.53 -22.78 -14.50
C GLY A 93 -9.37 -21.82 -13.32
N TRP A 94 -10.49 -21.43 -12.70
CA TRP A 94 -10.50 -20.60 -11.51
C TRP A 94 -9.81 -21.23 -10.31
N LYS A 95 -10.07 -22.52 -10.03
CA LYS A 95 -9.37 -23.24 -8.95
C LYS A 95 -7.85 -23.25 -9.14
N LYS A 96 -7.36 -23.43 -10.38
CA LYS A 96 -5.93 -23.40 -10.67
C LYS A 96 -5.32 -22.03 -10.44
N LEU A 97 -6.00 -20.98 -10.91
CA LEU A 97 -5.58 -19.61 -10.64
C LEU A 97 -5.55 -19.32 -9.13
N ASP A 98 -6.63 -19.64 -8.43
CA ASP A 98 -6.72 -19.42 -6.98
C ASP A 98 -5.62 -20.19 -6.24
N ALA A 99 -5.28 -21.42 -6.65
CA ALA A 99 -4.19 -22.20 -6.05
C ALA A 99 -2.82 -21.52 -6.22
N ILE A 100 -2.50 -20.98 -7.40
CA ILE A 100 -1.26 -20.22 -7.64
C ILE A 100 -1.21 -19.00 -6.73
N MET A 101 -2.32 -18.28 -6.61
CA MET A 101 -2.40 -17.09 -5.75
C MET A 101 -2.31 -17.43 -4.26
N ILE A 102 -2.87 -18.56 -3.85
CA ILE A 102 -2.72 -19.07 -2.48
C ILE A 102 -1.24 -19.36 -2.20
N GLU A 103 -0.58 -20.10 -3.08
CA GLU A 103 0.84 -20.45 -2.93
C GLU A 103 1.75 -19.21 -2.83
N ASP A 104 1.50 -18.19 -3.66
CA ASP A 104 2.23 -16.92 -3.62
C ASP A 104 2.00 -16.12 -2.33
N GLN A 105 0.75 -16.06 -1.86
CA GLN A 105 0.36 -15.15 -0.78
C GLN A 105 0.39 -15.78 0.61
N LEU A 106 0.31 -17.11 0.71
CA LEU A 106 0.31 -17.85 1.97
C LEU A 106 1.54 -17.57 2.84
N PRO A 107 2.77 -17.47 2.30
CA PRO A 107 3.95 -17.15 3.09
C PRO A 107 3.91 -15.73 3.72
N PHE A 108 3.03 -14.86 3.20
CA PHE A 108 2.86 -13.48 3.66
C PHE A 108 1.60 -13.28 4.52
N TYR A 109 0.86 -14.36 4.83
CA TYR A 109 -0.38 -14.25 5.59
C TYR A 109 -0.10 -13.88 7.06
N PRO A 110 -0.75 -12.83 7.61
CA PRO A 110 -0.21 -12.17 8.81
C PRO A 110 -0.62 -12.78 10.15
N VAL A 111 -1.60 -13.69 10.16
CA VAL A 111 -2.28 -14.14 11.39
C VAL A 111 -2.57 -15.63 11.35
N SER A 112 -2.55 -16.27 12.52
CA SER A 112 -2.83 -17.71 12.68
C SER A 112 -4.23 -18.01 13.23
N THR A 113 -5.10 -17.01 13.29
CA THR A 113 -6.51 -17.13 13.72
C THR A 113 -7.46 -16.58 12.66
N CYS A 114 -8.67 -17.13 12.64
CA CYS A 114 -9.74 -16.75 11.73
C CYS A 114 -10.20 -15.32 12.04
N LEU A 115 -10.19 -14.44 11.05
CA LEU A 115 -10.60 -13.03 11.22
C LEU A 115 -12.10 -12.83 11.46
N VAL A 116 -12.91 -13.88 11.30
CA VAL A 116 -14.37 -13.83 11.55
C VAL A 116 -14.70 -14.35 12.95
N SER A 117 -14.15 -15.49 13.34
CA SER A 117 -14.49 -16.15 14.62
C SER A 117 -13.43 -16.02 15.71
N GLY A 118 -12.18 -15.72 15.36
CA GLY A 118 -11.03 -15.75 16.26
C GLY A 118 -10.47 -17.15 16.54
N GLU A 119 -11.08 -18.20 15.99
CA GLU A 119 -10.63 -19.59 16.16
C GLU A 119 -9.29 -19.84 15.46
N PRO A 120 -8.46 -20.80 15.91
CA PRO A 120 -7.21 -21.15 15.27
C PRO A 120 -7.37 -21.57 13.79
N LEU A 121 -6.39 -21.21 12.97
CA LEU A 121 -6.22 -21.71 11.60
C LEU A 121 -5.23 -22.88 11.51
N VAL A 122 -4.48 -23.10 12.59
CA VAL A 122 -3.51 -24.18 12.73
C VAL A 122 -3.82 -24.90 14.05
N GLU A 123 -3.92 -26.22 13.99
CA GLU A 123 -4.19 -27.09 15.13
C GLU A 123 -3.14 -28.21 15.13
N ASP A 124 -2.44 -28.40 16.25
CA ASP A 124 -1.35 -29.38 16.38
C ASP A 124 -0.24 -29.30 15.29
N GLY A 125 -0.04 -28.10 14.72
CA GLY A 125 0.92 -27.86 13.65
C GLY A 125 0.39 -28.19 12.24
N GLU A 126 -0.83 -28.69 12.13
CA GLU A 126 -1.53 -28.89 10.87
C GLU A 126 -2.32 -27.64 10.49
N ASP A 127 -2.19 -27.23 9.24
CA ASP A 127 -2.95 -26.12 8.70
C ASP A 127 -4.37 -26.60 8.33
N ILE A 128 -5.36 -26.19 9.12
CA ILE A 128 -6.77 -26.58 8.99
C ILE A 128 -7.61 -25.51 8.28
N ALA A 129 -6.97 -24.45 7.79
CA ALA A 129 -7.68 -23.31 7.23
C ALA A 129 -8.41 -23.65 5.92
N VAL A 130 -9.55 -22.99 5.74
CA VAL A 130 -10.25 -22.86 4.48
C VAL A 130 -9.77 -21.59 3.79
N ASP A 131 -8.93 -21.76 2.79
CA ASP A 131 -8.40 -20.66 1.98
C ASP A 131 -9.43 -20.15 0.97
N ARG A 132 -9.45 -18.82 0.80
CA ARG A 132 -10.32 -18.15 -0.16
C ARG A 132 -9.58 -16.98 -0.79
N ILE A 133 -9.54 -16.96 -2.12
CA ILE A 133 -9.21 -15.73 -2.86
C ILE A 133 -10.47 -14.86 -2.94
N TYR A 134 -10.40 -13.66 -2.37
CA TYR A 134 -11.40 -12.62 -2.50
C TYR A 134 -10.73 -11.38 -3.07
N ASN A 135 -11.23 -10.89 -4.21
CA ASN A 135 -10.64 -9.74 -4.90
C ASN A 135 -9.12 -9.89 -5.01
N GLY A 136 -8.67 -11.05 -5.52
CA GLY A 136 -7.26 -11.37 -5.77
C GLY A 136 -6.36 -11.41 -4.53
N ARG A 137 -6.96 -11.46 -3.34
CA ARG A 137 -6.26 -11.56 -2.08
C ARG A 137 -6.67 -12.80 -1.31
N LEU A 138 -5.69 -13.48 -0.75
CA LEU A 138 -5.88 -14.61 0.14
C LEU A 138 -6.42 -14.15 1.48
N VAL A 139 -7.59 -14.69 1.84
CA VAL A 139 -8.20 -14.61 3.16
C VAL A 139 -8.43 -16.04 3.67
N ARG A 140 -8.11 -16.30 4.93
CA ARG A 140 -8.13 -17.64 5.53
C ARG A 140 -9.14 -17.72 6.66
N PHE A 141 -9.88 -18.83 6.72
CA PHE A 141 -10.97 -19.03 7.68
C PHE A 141 -10.89 -20.40 8.33
N CYS A 142 -11.41 -20.57 9.55
CA CYS A 142 -11.44 -21.90 10.18
C CYS A 142 -12.51 -22.83 9.59
N CYS A 143 -13.54 -22.29 8.90
CA CYS A 143 -14.64 -23.11 8.38
C CYS A 143 -15.43 -22.45 7.24
N LYS A 144 -16.26 -23.27 6.56
CA LYS A 144 -17.16 -22.81 5.49
C LYS A 144 -18.23 -21.82 5.96
N SER A 145 -18.61 -21.83 7.24
CA SER A 145 -19.57 -20.84 7.76
C SER A 145 -18.94 -19.44 7.80
N CYS A 146 -17.71 -19.34 8.29
CA CYS A 146 -16.98 -18.08 8.30
C CYS A 146 -16.79 -17.51 6.88
N VAL A 147 -16.54 -18.36 5.88
CA VAL A 147 -16.52 -17.94 4.47
C VAL A 147 -17.87 -17.33 4.05
N LYS A 148 -18.99 -17.97 4.41
CA LYS A 148 -20.33 -17.45 4.07
C LYS A 148 -20.62 -16.11 4.75
N ASP A 149 -20.20 -15.95 6.00
CA ASP A 149 -20.43 -14.72 6.75
C ASP A 149 -19.55 -13.57 6.25
N PHE A 150 -18.29 -13.88 5.93
CA PHE A 150 -17.39 -12.97 5.23
C PHE A 150 -17.98 -12.47 3.91
N LEU A 151 -18.50 -13.37 3.05
CA LEU A 151 -19.06 -12.97 1.75
C LEU A 151 -20.31 -12.08 1.86
N LYS A 152 -20.99 -12.04 3.01
CA LYS A 152 -22.12 -11.11 3.24
C LYS A 152 -21.65 -9.69 3.60
N ASN A 153 -20.49 -9.57 4.25
CA ASN A 153 -19.94 -8.31 4.72
C ASN A 153 -18.39 -8.39 4.79
N PRO A 154 -17.70 -8.29 3.64
CA PRO A 154 -16.27 -8.54 3.57
C PRO A 154 -15.41 -7.40 4.12
N GLU A 155 -15.88 -6.15 4.02
CA GLU A 155 -15.11 -4.94 4.34
C GLU A 155 -14.41 -4.97 5.71
N PRO A 156 -15.08 -5.32 6.83
CA PRO A 156 -14.42 -5.31 8.14
C PRO A 156 -13.28 -6.33 8.21
N THR A 157 -13.46 -7.52 7.63
CA THR A 157 -12.42 -8.55 7.59
C THR A 157 -11.24 -8.12 6.71
N MET A 158 -11.50 -7.45 5.59
CA MET A 158 -10.43 -6.93 4.72
C MET A 158 -9.62 -5.83 5.43
N MET A 159 -10.29 -4.91 6.13
CA MET A 159 -9.63 -3.88 6.94
C MET A 159 -8.79 -4.48 8.08
N MET A 160 -9.30 -5.52 8.77
CA MET A 160 -8.54 -6.22 9.80
C MET A 160 -7.31 -6.93 9.21
N LEU A 161 -7.46 -7.55 8.04
CA LEU A 161 -6.35 -8.20 7.35
C LEU A 161 -5.28 -7.19 6.94
N ASP A 162 -5.68 -6.01 6.44
CA ASP A 162 -4.75 -4.90 6.14
C ASP A 162 -3.99 -4.44 7.37
N ALA A 163 -4.71 -4.16 8.45
CA ALA A 163 -4.10 -3.73 9.71
C ALA A 163 -3.11 -4.78 10.23
N ALA A 164 -3.44 -6.07 10.14
CA ALA A 164 -2.56 -7.15 10.54
C ALA A 164 -1.29 -7.25 9.68
N VAL A 165 -1.43 -7.13 8.35
CA VAL A 165 -0.27 -7.07 7.44
C VAL A 165 0.64 -5.89 7.78
N ILE A 166 0.07 -4.68 7.92
CA ILE A 166 0.82 -3.46 8.23
C ILE A 166 1.53 -3.59 9.59
N ALA A 167 0.84 -4.07 10.61
CA ALA A 167 1.40 -4.21 11.95
C ALA A 167 2.56 -5.22 12.01
N GLN A 168 2.47 -6.30 11.25
CA GLN A 168 3.50 -7.35 11.22
C GLN A 168 4.69 -6.97 10.34
N GLN A 169 4.42 -6.51 9.11
CA GLN A 169 5.45 -6.24 8.11
C GLN A 169 6.05 -4.85 8.24
N GLY A 170 5.29 -3.85 8.70
CA GLY A 170 5.74 -2.46 8.81
C GLY A 170 6.93 -2.25 9.76
N LYS A 171 7.07 -3.10 10.78
CA LYS A 171 8.20 -3.09 11.73
C LYS A 171 9.52 -3.55 11.11
N HIS A 172 9.44 -4.42 10.11
CA HIS A 172 10.59 -5.07 9.48
C HIS A 172 10.71 -4.72 8.00
N TYR A 173 10.02 -3.68 7.54
CA TYR A 173 9.95 -3.34 6.12
C TYR A 173 11.35 -3.23 5.48
N PRO A 174 11.66 -3.96 4.39
CA PRO A 174 13.04 -4.24 4.03
C PRO A 174 13.66 -3.17 3.13
N LEU A 175 12.84 -2.30 2.54
CA LEU A 175 13.28 -1.27 1.61
C LEU A 175 13.30 0.12 2.25
N LYS A 176 14.31 0.90 1.88
CA LYS A 176 14.42 2.33 2.19
C LYS A 176 13.91 3.21 1.05
N THR A 177 13.64 2.61 -0.11
CA THR A 177 13.26 3.30 -1.35
C THR A 177 11.90 2.81 -1.83
N CYS A 178 11.18 3.68 -2.55
CA CYS A 178 9.93 3.38 -3.20
C CYS A 178 10.13 2.26 -4.24
N VAL A 179 9.30 1.21 -4.20
CA VAL A 179 9.41 0.08 -5.13
C VAL A 179 9.16 0.47 -6.59
N VAL A 180 8.44 1.57 -6.83
CA VAL A 180 8.08 2.04 -8.17
C VAL A 180 9.08 3.05 -8.72
N SER A 181 9.44 4.09 -7.95
CA SER A 181 10.32 5.17 -8.42
C SER A 181 11.78 4.97 -8.07
N GLY A 182 12.09 4.16 -7.05
CA GLY A 182 13.45 4.02 -6.51
C GLY A 182 13.90 5.20 -5.64
N GLU A 183 13.06 6.21 -5.43
CA GLU A 183 13.36 7.36 -4.57
C GLU A 183 13.28 7.00 -3.09
N GLU A 184 13.95 7.77 -2.24
CA GLU A 184 13.94 7.53 -0.79
C GLU A 184 12.53 7.70 -0.18
N LEU A 185 12.13 6.73 0.64
CA LEU A 185 10.90 6.80 1.42
C LEU A 185 11.12 7.75 2.61
N GLY A 186 10.12 8.59 2.92
CA GLY A 186 10.22 9.57 4.01
C GLY A 186 10.71 10.96 3.58
N GLY A 187 11.36 11.08 2.42
CA GLY A 187 11.87 12.36 1.91
C GLY A 187 10.77 13.36 1.51
N MET A 188 9.57 12.87 1.18
CA MET A 188 8.41 13.67 0.77
C MET A 188 7.25 13.62 1.79
N GLY A 189 7.55 13.26 3.04
CA GLY A 189 6.55 13.02 4.09
C GLY A 189 6.38 11.54 4.42
N GLU A 190 5.32 11.21 5.16
CA GLU A 190 5.03 9.82 5.53
C GLU A 190 4.80 8.96 4.28
N PRO A 191 5.43 7.77 4.16
CA PRO A 191 5.23 6.88 3.03
C PRO A 191 3.76 6.52 2.83
N TYR A 192 3.35 6.46 1.58
CA TYR A 192 2.05 5.94 1.22
C TYR A 192 2.06 4.42 1.35
N GLU A 193 1.31 3.88 2.30
CA GLU A 193 1.24 2.45 2.58
C GLU A 193 0.01 1.82 1.90
N LEU A 194 0.22 0.74 1.17
CA LEU A 194 -0.85 -0.10 0.63
C LEU A 194 -0.51 -1.58 0.80
N VAL A 195 -1.53 -2.43 0.83
CA VAL A 195 -1.35 -3.89 0.89
C VAL A 195 -1.71 -4.52 -0.43
N VAL A 196 -0.78 -5.27 -1.01
CA VAL A 196 -0.93 -5.94 -2.31
C VAL A 196 -0.56 -7.41 -2.16
N GLY A 197 -1.53 -8.31 -2.34
CA GLY A 197 -1.30 -9.76 -2.19
C GLY A 197 -0.72 -10.14 -0.83
N ASN A 198 -1.28 -9.60 0.26
CA ASN A 198 -0.80 -9.72 1.64
C ASN A 198 0.63 -9.20 1.91
N ARG A 199 1.17 -8.34 1.03
CA ARG A 199 2.44 -7.67 1.25
C ARG A 199 2.21 -6.18 1.47
N LEU A 200 2.79 -5.63 2.52
CA LEU A 200 2.88 -4.19 2.71
C LEU A 200 3.81 -3.62 1.64
N VAL A 201 3.35 -2.61 0.92
CA VAL A 201 4.13 -1.84 -0.04
C VAL A 201 4.14 -0.38 0.40
N ARG A 202 5.32 0.23 0.41
CA ARG A 202 5.50 1.65 0.68
C ARG A 202 5.88 2.38 -0.59
N LEU A 203 5.17 3.47 -0.87
CA LEU A 203 5.39 4.34 -2.01
C LEU A 203 5.74 5.75 -1.54
N CYS A 204 6.46 6.50 -2.37
CA CYS A 204 6.76 7.91 -2.10
C CYS A 204 5.55 8.83 -2.38
N CYS A 205 4.61 8.43 -3.23
CA CYS A 205 3.43 9.21 -3.61
C CYS A 205 2.28 8.34 -4.16
N ASP A 206 1.09 8.94 -4.24
CA ASP A 206 -0.12 8.38 -4.86
C ASP A 206 0.06 8.06 -6.35
N GLY A 207 0.86 8.86 -7.06
CA GLY A 207 1.18 8.64 -8.48
C GLY A 207 1.89 7.31 -8.75
N CYS A 208 2.59 6.75 -7.76
CA CYS A 208 3.22 5.43 -7.88
C CYS A 208 2.21 4.29 -7.77
N GLU A 209 1.07 4.49 -7.13
CA GLU A 209 0.07 3.45 -6.89
C GLU A 209 -0.48 2.90 -8.19
N LYS A 210 -0.85 3.78 -9.13
CA LYS A 210 -1.37 3.37 -10.44
C LYS A 210 -0.39 2.51 -11.22
N LYS A 211 0.91 2.80 -11.13
CA LYS A 211 1.95 2.00 -11.77
C LYS A 211 2.10 0.64 -11.11
N LEU A 212 2.08 0.60 -9.78
CA LEU A 212 2.11 -0.64 -9.01
C LEU A 212 0.92 -1.55 -9.35
N LEU A 213 -0.30 -1.01 -9.37
CA LEU A 213 -1.49 -1.78 -9.72
C LEU A 213 -1.50 -2.20 -11.19
N ALA A 214 -0.92 -1.40 -12.10
CA ALA A 214 -0.82 -1.79 -13.50
C ALA A 214 0.17 -2.95 -13.74
N ASP A 215 1.20 -3.11 -12.91
CA ASP A 215 2.17 -4.21 -13.05
C ASP A 215 2.75 -4.68 -11.70
N PRO A 216 1.91 -5.31 -10.86
CA PRO A 216 2.30 -5.60 -9.47
C PRO A 216 3.47 -6.56 -9.40
N VAL A 217 3.52 -7.58 -10.26
CA VAL A 217 4.58 -8.60 -10.28
C VAL A 217 5.95 -7.93 -10.44
N LYS A 218 6.07 -7.00 -11.40
CA LYS A 218 7.30 -6.27 -11.67
C LYS A 218 7.78 -5.47 -10.45
N TYR A 219 6.87 -4.76 -9.78
CA TYR A 219 7.24 -3.88 -8.67
C TYR A 219 7.34 -4.63 -7.32
N LEU A 220 6.73 -5.81 -7.21
CA LEU A 220 6.86 -6.68 -6.05
C LEU A 220 8.15 -7.51 -6.10
N GLU A 221 8.73 -7.78 -7.27
CA GLU A 221 10.00 -8.52 -7.41
C GLU A 221 11.14 -7.98 -6.51
N PRO A 222 11.52 -6.69 -6.54
CA PRO A 222 12.56 -6.17 -5.66
C PRO A 222 12.18 -6.23 -4.18
N LEU A 223 10.89 -6.10 -3.85
CA LEU A 223 10.41 -6.21 -2.48
C LEU A 223 10.49 -7.65 -1.97
N ASN A 224 10.11 -8.63 -2.79
CA ASN A 224 10.22 -10.05 -2.48
C ASN A 224 11.68 -10.45 -2.29
N ALA A 225 12.57 -10.03 -3.18
CA ALA A 225 14.01 -10.27 -3.04
C ALA A 225 14.58 -9.69 -1.72
N ALA A 226 14.12 -8.50 -1.33
CA ALA A 226 14.54 -7.87 -0.08
C ALA A 226 13.98 -8.60 1.15
N TRP A 227 12.75 -9.12 1.09
CA TRP A 227 12.20 -9.96 2.15
C TRP A 227 12.97 -11.29 2.30
N GLU A 228 13.24 -11.97 1.19
CA GLU A 228 14.03 -13.21 1.16
C GLU A 228 15.43 -13.00 1.75
N ALA A 229 16.09 -11.89 1.40
CA ALA A 229 17.39 -11.53 1.96
C ALA A 229 17.35 -11.30 3.49
N GLN A 230 16.20 -10.93 4.05
CA GLN A 230 15.97 -10.79 5.48
C GLN A 230 15.48 -12.09 6.16
N GLY A 231 15.30 -13.18 5.41
CA GLY A 231 14.79 -14.44 5.92
C GLY A 231 13.27 -14.45 6.15
N MET A 232 12.53 -13.48 5.60
CA MET A 232 11.10 -13.61 5.37
C MET A 232 10.89 -14.32 4.02
N PRO A 233 9.97 -15.29 3.90
CA PRO A 233 8.76 -15.49 4.72
C PRO A 233 8.89 -16.47 5.89
N ALA A 234 10.04 -17.09 6.14
CA ALA A 234 10.23 -18.06 7.24
C ALA A 234 9.98 -17.46 8.64
N MET A 235 10.05 -16.13 8.79
CA MET A 235 9.67 -15.43 10.02
C MET A 235 8.14 -15.27 10.18
N LEU A 236 7.39 -15.24 9.09
CA LEU A 236 5.93 -15.05 9.10
C LEU A 236 5.15 -16.33 9.36
N THR A 237 5.74 -17.50 9.12
CA THR A 237 5.13 -18.80 9.48
C THR A 237 4.96 -19.00 11.00
N LYS A 238 5.44 -18.06 11.82
CA LYS A 238 5.15 -17.92 13.27
C LYS A 238 4.17 -16.78 13.55
N ALA A 239 3.20 -16.56 12.66
CA ALA A 239 2.24 -15.47 12.76
C ALA A 239 1.52 -15.48 14.13
N PRO A 240 1.45 -14.32 14.82
CA PRO A 240 0.86 -14.26 16.15
C PRO A 240 -0.64 -14.63 16.09
N ALA A 241 -1.09 -15.35 17.11
CA ALA A 241 -2.52 -15.51 17.35
C ALA A 241 -3.08 -14.16 17.79
N ILE A 242 -4.03 -13.61 17.03
CA ILE A 242 -4.74 -12.39 17.41
C ILE A 242 -6.09 -12.78 18.00
N LYS A 243 -6.37 -12.32 19.22
CA LYS A 243 -7.72 -12.45 19.81
C LYS A 243 -8.64 -11.44 19.14
N GLY A 244 -9.74 -11.91 18.56
CA GLY A 244 -10.62 -11.10 17.70
C GLY A 244 -11.19 -9.81 18.31
N HIS A 245 -11.11 -9.62 19.63
CA HIS A 245 -11.54 -8.38 20.30
C HIS A 245 -10.47 -7.28 20.38
N GLU A 246 -9.17 -7.60 20.30
CA GLU A 246 -8.10 -6.61 20.58
C GLU A 246 -7.82 -5.67 19.40
N MET A 247 -8.20 -6.04 18.17
CA MET A 247 -8.00 -5.19 16.98
C MET A 247 -9.05 -4.08 16.84
N MET A 248 -10.22 -4.21 17.46
CA MET A 248 -11.26 -3.18 17.41
C MET A 248 -10.97 -2.00 18.34
N ASP A 249 -10.11 -2.17 19.35
CA ASP A 249 -9.91 -1.20 20.41
C ASP A 249 -8.68 -0.28 20.25
N SER A 250 -7.69 -0.63 19.42
CA SER A 250 -6.36 0.02 19.49
C SER A 250 -5.99 1.06 18.41
N PRO A 251 -6.50 1.07 17.16
CA PRO A 251 -6.19 2.20 16.26
C PRO A 251 -7.35 3.20 16.09
N MET A 252 -8.61 2.84 16.38
CA MET A 252 -9.75 3.74 16.14
C MET A 252 -9.96 4.79 17.25
N LYS A 253 -9.46 4.57 18.46
CA LYS A 253 -9.65 5.53 19.57
C LYS A 253 -8.82 6.81 19.37
N ASP A 254 -7.63 6.70 18.79
CA ASP A 254 -6.75 7.85 18.56
C ASP A 254 -7.21 8.73 17.38
N MET A 255 -7.94 8.16 16.42
CA MET A 255 -8.53 8.93 15.30
C MET A 255 -9.75 9.77 15.71
N LYS A 256 -10.50 9.36 16.75
CA LYS A 256 -11.65 10.14 17.24
C LYS A 256 -11.26 11.35 18.09
N LYS A 257 -10.10 11.31 18.77
CA LYS A 257 -9.70 12.37 19.70
C LYS A 257 -9.10 13.61 19.01
N LYS A 258 -8.63 13.50 17.76
CA LYS A 258 -8.08 14.63 16.99
C LYS A 258 -9.12 15.48 16.24
N LYS A 259 -10.41 15.11 16.26
CA LYS A 259 -11.49 15.81 15.51
C LYS A 259 -12.28 16.87 16.30
N SER A 260 -11.90 17.21 17.55
CA SER A 260 -12.67 18.17 18.36
C SER A 260 -11.80 19.29 18.95
N GLY A 261 -11.10 20.05 18.10
CA GLY A 261 -10.27 21.18 18.51
C GLY A 261 -10.00 22.21 17.42
N HIS A 262 -11.03 22.61 16.69
CA HIS A 262 -11.12 23.74 15.74
C HIS A 262 -12.63 24.04 15.77
N ASP A 263 -13.17 25.15 16.23
CA ASP A 263 -12.80 26.56 16.17
C ASP A 263 -13.53 27.32 17.29
N ASP A 264 -13.04 28.51 17.67
CA ASP A 264 -13.87 29.70 17.96
C ASP A 264 -12.94 30.90 18.22
N HIS A 265 -12.37 31.45 17.13
CA HIS A 265 -12.00 32.86 17.10
C HIS A 265 -13.09 33.59 16.31
N ALA A 266 -14.05 34.16 17.05
CA ALA A 266 -14.96 35.14 16.51
C ALA A 266 -14.33 36.53 16.72
N ASP A 267 -13.83 37.09 15.62
CA ASP A 267 -13.60 38.51 15.45
C ASP A 267 -14.92 39.27 15.69
N HIS A 268 -14.86 40.32 16.51
CA HIS A 268 -15.81 41.42 16.46
C HIS A 268 -15.07 42.73 16.72
N ASP A 269 -14.60 43.34 15.63
CA ASP A 269 -14.45 44.78 15.50
C ASP A 269 -15.85 45.43 15.47
N HIS A 270 -16.11 46.41 16.34
CA HIS A 270 -16.77 47.71 16.10
C HIS A 270 -16.80 48.52 17.40
#